data_AF-A0A7E6DQU2-F1
#
_entry.id   AF-A0A7E6DQU2-F1
#
_cell.length_a   1.000
_cell.length_b   1.000
_cell.length_c   1.000
_cell.angle_alpha   90.00
_cell.angle_beta   90.00
_cell.angle_gamma   90.00
#
_symmetry.space_group_name_H-M   'P 1'
#
loop_
_entity.id
_entity.type
_entity.pdbx_description
1 polymer ?
#
loop_
_entity_poly.entity_id
_entity_poly.type
_entity_poly.pdbx_seq_one_letter_code
_entity_poly.pdbx_strand_id
1 'polypeptide(L)'
;MMLLRGPWSWRPRRPPLLSTAGGSGPRPLMPQVLCVKLCGNLKCHQSHLYSTVVPPDEITVNYRHGLPLITLTLPSRKERCQFVVKPMLTTVGSFLQDIQNEDKGVKNTAIFTADGSKIAASTLMETLLMNDFKLVINAITYDVQCPKKEKLSSEHTTEVENMKSLVHRLFTALHLDEIHKKREHRLLEKIDYLKGQLQPLEQMKARIEARSEVRTRRLLWAGLALLSVQGGALAWLTWIILTQLLRVGNFFTSFTRNQSNSILMWCNTTS
;
A
#
# COMPACT_ATOMS: atom_id res chain seq x y z
N MET A 1 64.60 4.56 31.83
CA MET A 1 64.01 3.48 32.65
C MET A 1 62.50 3.61 32.60
N MET A 2 61.81 2.50 32.34
CA MET A 2 60.36 2.26 32.52
C MET A 2 59.42 2.97 31.52
N LEU A 3 58.38 2.35 30.93
CA LEU A 3 57.84 0.98 30.96
C LEU A 3 56.87 0.83 29.76
N LEU A 4 56.88 -0.34 29.11
CA LEU A 4 55.95 -0.79 28.07
C LEU A 4 54.51 -1.01 28.61
N ARG A 5 53.51 -0.56 27.85
CA ARG A 5 52.19 -1.20 27.62
C ARG A 5 51.80 -0.81 26.17
N GLY A 6 51.54 -1.68 25.20
CA GLY A 6 50.75 -2.91 25.23
C GLY A 6 49.38 -2.61 24.56
N PRO A 7 49.12 -3.04 23.31
CA PRO A 7 47.95 -2.62 22.53
C PRO A 7 46.71 -3.48 22.83
N TRP A 8 45.56 -2.84 23.06
CA TRP A 8 44.26 -3.53 23.14
C TRP A 8 43.65 -3.67 21.74
N SER A 9 43.49 -4.92 21.32
CA SER A 9 42.85 -5.33 20.07
C SER A 9 41.33 -5.37 20.24
N TRP A 10 40.62 -4.43 19.61
CA TRP A 10 39.18 -4.53 19.45
C TRP A 10 38.87 -5.44 18.25
N ARG A 11 38.35 -6.65 18.53
CA ARG A 11 37.71 -7.49 17.52
C ARG A 11 36.28 -7.01 17.28
N PRO A 12 35.82 -6.82 16.04
CA PRO A 12 34.39 -6.73 15.74
C PRO A 12 33.79 -8.16 15.68
N ARG A 13 32.77 -8.42 16.51
CA ARG A 13 31.89 -9.59 16.35
C ARG A 13 31.12 -9.44 15.03
N ARG A 14 31.32 -10.39 14.11
CA ARG A 14 30.39 -10.63 12.98
C ARG A 14 29.11 -11.29 13.51
N PRO A 15 27.91 -10.83 13.14
CA PRO A 15 26.69 -11.62 13.28
C PRO A 15 26.60 -12.71 12.18
N PRO A 16 25.90 -13.83 12.44
CA PRO A 16 25.83 -14.97 11.53
C PRO A 16 24.94 -14.71 10.31
N LEU A 17 25.36 -15.32 9.20
CA LEU A 17 24.65 -15.42 7.93
C LEU A 17 23.55 -16.50 8.06
N LEU A 18 22.31 -16.19 7.69
CA LEU A 18 21.26 -17.20 7.53
C LEU A 18 20.43 -16.92 6.27
N SER A 19 20.72 -17.75 5.27
CA SER A 19 19.84 -18.41 4.30
C SER A 19 18.70 -17.66 3.61
N THR A 20 18.87 -17.58 2.29
CA THR A 20 17.91 -17.28 1.23
C THR A 20 16.78 -18.30 1.15
N ALA A 21 15.51 -17.85 1.20
CA ALA A 21 14.38 -18.38 0.42
C ALA A 21 13.07 -17.64 0.78
N GLY A 22 12.29 -17.22 -0.23
CA GLY A 22 10.87 -16.91 -0.07
C GLY A 22 10.49 -15.47 -0.41
N GLY A 23 10.32 -15.19 -1.71
CA GLY A 23 9.56 -14.03 -2.16
C GLY A 23 8.11 -14.16 -1.70
N SER A 24 7.61 -13.15 -0.98
CA SER A 24 6.20 -13.00 -0.64
C SER A 24 5.75 -11.59 -1.05
N GLY A 25 4.72 -11.56 -1.90
CA GLY A 25 4.09 -10.34 -2.39
C GLY A 25 3.38 -9.54 -1.28
N PRO A 26 2.85 -8.35 -1.63
CA PRO A 26 2.34 -7.39 -0.65
C PRO A 26 1.10 -7.92 0.07
N ARG A 27 1.15 -7.88 1.41
CA ARG A 27 0.03 -8.15 2.32
C ARG A 27 -1.16 -7.23 2.02
N PRO A 28 -2.41 -7.75 1.94
CA PRO A 28 -3.58 -6.90 1.88
C PRO A 28 -3.81 -6.17 3.20
N LEU A 29 -4.02 -4.85 3.11
CA LEU A 29 -4.39 -3.97 4.22
C LEU A 29 -5.69 -4.44 4.89
N MET A 30 -5.64 -4.57 6.20
CA MET A 30 -6.81 -4.77 7.07
C MET A 30 -7.88 -3.68 6.85
N PRO A 31 -9.17 -4.02 6.71
CA PRO A 31 -10.24 -3.05 6.86
C PRO A 31 -10.35 -2.68 8.35
N GLN A 32 -10.06 -1.42 8.67
CA GLN A 32 -10.29 -0.87 10.00
C GLN A 32 -11.80 -0.83 10.24
N VAL A 33 -12.30 -1.81 11.01
CA VAL A 33 -13.69 -1.83 11.47
C VAL A 33 -13.87 -0.68 12.45
N LEU A 34 -14.78 0.20 12.06
CA LEU A 34 -15.25 1.34 12.80
C LEU A 34 -15.87 0.86 14.13
N CYS A 35 -15.13 0.96 15.23
CA CYS A 35 -15.68 0.82 16.57
C CYS A 35 -16.61 2.01 16.83
N VAL A 36 -17.92 1.78 16.70
CA VAL A 36 -18.94 2.68 17.22
C VAL A 36 -19.28 2.18 18.61
N LYS A 37 -18.69 2.84 19.61
CA LYS A 37 -19.04 2.67 21.01
C LYS A 37 -20.41 3.31 21.22
N LEU A 38 -21.48 2.54 21.01
CA LEU A 38 -22.80 2.90 21.50
C LEU A 38 -22.83 2.68 23.01
N CYS A 39 -22.33 3.68 23.75
CA CYS A 39 -22.70 3.86 25.16
C CYS A 39 -24.16 4.33 25.20
N GLY A 40 -25.09 3.37 25.16
CA GLY A 40 -26.50 3.58 25.42
C GLY A 40 -26.92 2.72 26.59
N ASN A 41 -27.11 3.35 27.76
CA ASN A 41 -27.68 2.74 28.94
C ASN A 41 -29.15 2.38 28.65
N LEU A 42 -29.40 1.17 28.15
CA LEU A 42 -30.75 0.64 28.01
C LEU A 42 -31.06 -0.16 29.27
N LYS A 43 -31.67 0.50 30.25
CA LYS A 43 -32.35 -0.17 31.37
C LYS A 43 -33.48 -1.01 30.77
N CYS A 44 -33.20 -2.27 30.45
CA CYS A 44 -34.25 -3.25 30.18
C CYS A 44 -34.87 -3.65 31.52
N HIS A 45 -36.15 -3.33 31.61
CA HIS A 45 -37.04 -3.63 32.71
C HIS A 45 -37.01 -5.13 33.04
N GLN A 46 -36.91 -5.41 34.33
CA GLN A 46 -36.92 -6.74 34.92
C GLN A 46 -38.27 -7.41 34.67
N SER A 47 -38.26 -8.48 33.88
CA SER A 47 -39.38 -9.42 33.82
C SER A 47 -38.85 -10.81 34.15
N HIS A 48 -38.99 -11.17 35.42
CA HIS A 48 -39.05 -12.56 35.85
C HIS A 48 -40.14 -13.27 35.03
N LEU A 49 -39.86 -14.46 34.50
CA LEU A 49 -40.56 -15.70 34.86
C LEU A 49 -40.12 -16.91 34.02
N TYR A 50 -40.10 -18.05 34.73
CA TYR A 50 -39.94 -19.45 34.33
C TYR A 50 -38.54 -19.98 33.96
N SER A 51 -37.88 -20.44 35.03
CA SER A 51 -36.85 -21.47 35.01
C SER A 51 -37.41 -22.77 34.45
N THR A 52 -36.89 -23.20 33.30
CA THR A 52 -36.72 -24.62 33.01
C THR A 52 -35.22 -24.84 33.04
N VAL A 53 -34.75 -25.71 33.94
CA VAL A 53 -33.34 -26.03 34.14
C VAL A 53 -32.84 -26.77 32.90
N VAL A 54 -32.39 -26.01 31.92
CA VAL A 54 -31.64 -26.50 30.75
C VAL A 54 -30.19 -26.68 31.18
N PRO A 55 -29.55 -27.82 30.92
CA PRO A 55 -28.23 -28.16 31.47
C PRO A 55 -27.15 -27.10 31.17
N PRO A 56 -26.14 -26.97 32.04
CA PRO A 56 -25.10 -25.93 31.95
C PRO A 56 -24.20 -26.04 30.71
N ASP A 57 -24.23 -27.15 29.98
CA ASP A 57 -23.32 -27.42 28.86
C ASP A 57 -23.96 -27.17 27.47
N GLU A 58 -25.17 -26.62 27.42
CA GLU A 58 -25.92 -26.47 26.16
C GLU A 58 -25.71 -25.08 25.52
N ILE A 59 -25.23 -25.06 24.28
CA ILE A 59 -25.25 -23.85 23.44
C ILE A 59 -26.60 -23.77 22.76
N THR A 60 -27.24 -22.61 22.87
CA THR A 60 -28.55 -22.36 22.24
C THR A 60 -28.50 -21.13 21.34
N VAL A 61 -29.15 -21.22 20.19
CA VAL A 61 -29.31 -20.10 19.25
C VAL A 61 -30.77 -19.68 19.28
N ASN A 62 -31.05 -18.45 19.69
CA ASN A 62 -32.41 -17.90 19.75
C ASN A 62 -32.49 -16.64 18.88
N TYR A 63 -33.58 -16.46 18.14
CA TYR A 63 -33.81 -15.24 17.37
C TYR A 63 -34.62 -14.23 18.18
N ARG A 64 -34.00 -13.13 18.60
CA ARG A 64 -34.69 -12.01 19.26
C ARG A 64 -34.66 -10.78 18.35
N HIS A 65 -35.84 -10.22 18.08
CA HIS A 65 -36.02 -9.04 17.21
C HIS A 65 -35.41 -9.20 15.80
N GLY A 66 -35.37 -10.43 15.27
CA GLY A 66 -34.80 -10.73 13.95
C GLY A 66 -33.28 -10.86 13.92
N LEU A 67 -32.60 -10.81 15.06
CA LEU A 67 -31.16 -11.07 15.19
C LEU A 67 -30.92 -12.39 15.94
N PRO A 68 -29.97 -13.23 15.46
CA PRO A 68 -29.55 -14.43 16.18
C PRO A 68 -28.77 -14.05 17.44
N LEU A 69 -29.19 -14.62 18.56
CA LEU A 69 -28.58 -14.53 19.87
C LEU A 69 -28.01 -15.90 20.21
N ILE A 70 -26.69 -16.00 20.22
CA ILE A 70 -25.98 -17.24 20.55
C ILE A 70 -25.65 -17.20 22.03
N THR A 71 -26.24 -18.11 22.80
CA THR A 71 -25.97 -18.26 24.24
C THR A 71 -25.02 -19.43 24.43
N LEU A 72 -23.84 -19.17 25.01
CA LEU A 72 -22.82 -20.19 25.25
C LEU A 72 -22.25 -20.05 26.67
N THR A 73 -21.89 -21.18 27.28
CA THR A 73 -21.17 -21.18 28.56
C THR A 73 -19.68 -21.12 28.35
N LEU A 74 -19.05 -20.07 28.89
CA LEU A 74 -17.62 -19.87 28.75
C LEU A 74 -16.83 -20.73 29.76
N PRO A 75 -15.75 -21.41 29.34
CA PRO A 75 -15.08 -22.43 30.15
C PRO A 75 -14.38 -21.84 31.37
N SER A 76 -13.91 -20.58 31.34
CA SER A 76 -13.13 -20.05 32.46
C SER A 76 -13.97 -19.70 33.69
N ARG A 77 -15.19 -19.17 33.48
CA ARG A 77 -16.06 -18.68 34.58
C ARG A 77 -17.30 -19.54 34.79
N LYS A 78 -17.61 -20.46 33.85
CA LYS A 78 -18.87 -21.22 33.80
C LYS A 78 -20.11 -20.32 33.80
N GLU A 79 -19.96 -19.10 33.31
CA GLU A 79 -21.06 -18.14 33.13
C GLU A 79 -21.64 -18.27 31.72
N ARG A 80 -22.95 -18.01 31.60
CA ARG A 80 -23.64 -17.96 30.30
C ARG A 80 -23.46 -16.58 29.69
N CYS A 81 -22.77 -16.51 28.56
CA CYS A 81 -22.61 -15.29 27.79
C CYS A 81 -23.49 -15.34 26.55
N GLN A 82 -24.08 -14.18 26.22
CA GLN A 82 -24.96 -14.02 25.08
C GLN A 82 -24.30 -13.11 24.06
N PHE A 83 -24.19 -13.61 22.83
CA PHE A 83 -23.58 -12.89 21.72
C PHE A 83 -24.67 -12.57 20.69
N VAL A 84 -24.91 -11.26 20.50
CA VAL A 84 -25.81 -10.77 19.45
C VAL A 84 -25.04 -10.73 18.14
N VAL A 85 -25.45 -11.53 17.17
CA VAL A 85 -24.76 -11.61 15.88
C VAL A 85 -25.57 -10.93 14.78
N LYS A 86 -24.89 -10.29 13.82
CA LYS A 86 -25.52 -9.61 12.68
C LYS A 86 -25.19 -10.39 11.40
N PRO A 87 -26.06 -11.31 10.93
CA PRO A 87 -25.75 -12.29 9.89
C PRO A 87 -25.04 -11.75 8.64
N MET A 88 -25.42 -10.55 8.20
CA MET A 88 -24.90 -9.89 6.99
C MET A 88 -23.60 -9.11 7.18
N LEU A 89 -23.25 -8.77 8.43
CA LEU A 89 -22.15 -7.87 8.75
C LEU A 89 -21.02 -8.54 9.52
N THR A 90 -21.30 -9.66 10.18
CA THR A 90 -20.33 -10.40 10.99
C THR A 90 -19.88 -11.66 10.29
N THR A 91 -18.58 -11.91 10.32
CA THR A 91 -18.00 -13.17 9.87
C THR A 91 -17.81 -14.11 11.06
N VAL A 92 -17.59 -15.39 10.77
CA VAL A 92 -17.19 -16.37 11.76
C VAL A 92 -15.94 -15.92 12.51
N GLY A 93 -14.96 -15.35 11.82
CA GLY A 93 -13.73 -14.85 12.41
C GLY A 93 -13.96 -13.74 13.42
N SER A 94 -14.82 -12.76 13.11
CA SER A 94 -15.14 -11.69 14.06
C SER A 94 -15.87 -12.23 15.29
N PHE A 95 -16.80 -13.16 15.10
CA PHE A 95 -17.51 -13.79 16.22
C PHE A 95 -16.58 -14.58 17.14
N LEU A 96 -15.66 -15.37 16.57
CA LEU A 96 -14.65 -16.09 17.34
C LEU A 96 -13.71 -15.13 18.09
N GLN A 97 -13.39 -13.98 17.49
CA GLN A 97 -12.60 -12.95 18.14
C GLN A 97 -13.36 -12.30 19.31
N ASP A 98 -14.67 -12.08 19.17
CA ASP A 98 -15.50 -11.55 20.26
C ASP A 98 -15.54 -12.51 21.46
N ILE A 99 -15.62 -13.83 21.22
CA ILE A 99 -15.52 -14.85 22.29
C ILE A 99 -14.17 -14.79 23.00
N GLN A 100 -13.07 -14.67 22.24
CA GLN A 100 -11.71 -14.59 22.81
C GLN A 100 -11.49 -13.28 23.60
N ASN A 101 -12.10 -12.19 23.16
CA ASN A 101 -12.03 -10.90 23.85
C ASN A 101 -12.81 -10.93 25.17
N GLU A 102 -13.95 -11.62 25.21
CA GLU A 102 -14.79 -11.75 26.41
C GLU A 102 -14.13 -12.66 27.46
N ASP A 103 -13.59 -13.81 27.05
CA ASP A 103 -12.89 -14.73 27.95
C ASP A 103 -11.44 -14.94 27.52
N LYS A 104 -10.52 -14.28 28.23
CA LYS A 104 -9.07 -14.44 28.05
C LYS A 104 -8.56 -15.86 28.35
N GLY A 105 -9.38 -16.71 28.99
CA GLY A 105 -9.10 -18.13 29.18
C GLY A 105 -9.25 -18.95 27.90
N VAL A 106 -9.90 -18.41 26.87
CA VAL A 106 -10.11 -19.07 25.58
C VAL A 106 -8.90 -18.85 24.67
N LYS A 107 -8.13 -19.93 24.43
CA LYS A 107 -6.91 -19.91 23.59
C LYS A 107 -7.17 -20.40 22.17
N ASN A 108 -7.94 -21.48 22.04
CA ASN A 108 -8.23 -22.11 20.76
C ASN A 108 -9.75 -22.11 20.53
N THR A 109 -10.19 -21.43 19.48
CA THR A 109 -11.57 -21.47 19.01
C THR A 109 -11.63 -21.81 17.54
N ALA A 110 -12.48 -22.76 17.17
CA ALA A 110 -12.74 -23.08 15.78
C ALA A 110 -14.19 -23.51 15.60
N ILE A 111 -14.73 -23.24 14.42
CA ILE A 111 -16.05 -23.74 14.02
C ILE A 111 -15.85 -24.83 12.98
N PHE A 112 -16.58 -25.93 13.15
CA PHE A 112 -16.62 -27.07 12.27
C PHE A 112 -18.03 -27.30 11.76
N THR A 113 -18.17 -27.78 10.54
CA THR A 113 -19.44 -28.28 10.01
C THR A 113 -19.82 -29.59 10.71
N ALA A 114 -21.08 -30.02 10.60
CA ALA A 114 -21.53 -31.35 11.04
C ALA A 114 -20.62 -32.49 10.55
N ASP A 115 -20.09 -32.36 9.32
CA ASP A 115 -19.17 -33.29 8.65
C ASP A 115 -17.71 -33.23 9.16
N GLY A 116 -17.41 -32.38 10.14
CA GLY A 116 -16.07 -32.23 10.73
C GLY A 116 -15.10 -31.35 9.93
N SER A 117 -15.55 -30.72 8.84
CA SER A 117 -14.74 -29.77 8.08
C SER A 117 -14.63 -28.41 8.79
N LYS A 118 -13.43 -27.83 8.85
CA LYS A 118 -13.21 -26.52 9.47
C LYS A 118 -13.77 -25.40 8.59
N ILE A 119 -14.56 -24.51 9.19
CA ILE A 119 -15.16 -23.37 8.50
C ILE A 119 -14.17 -22.19 8.50
N ALA A 120 -14.06 -21.51 7.35
CA ALA A 120 -13.16 -20.37 7.20
C ALA A 120 -13.61 -19.18 8.06
N ALA A 121 -12.65 -18.42 8.59
CA ALA A 121 -12.92 -17.22 9.36
C ALA A 121 -13.59 -16.10 8.53
N SER A 122 -13.48 -16.16 7.20
CA SER A 122 -14.11 -15.22 6.26
C SER A 122 -15.57 -15.57 5.94
N THR A 123 -16.07 -16.75 6.34
CA THR A 123 -17.45 -17.14 6.10
C THR A 123 -18.40 -16.22 6.87
N LEU A 124 -19.47 -15.78 6.21
CA LEU A 124 -20.50 -14.96 6.84
C LEU A 124 -21.29 -15.78 7.85
N MET A 125 -21.69 -15.14 8.95
CA MET A 125 -22.53 -15.81 9.94
C MET A 125 -23.89 -16.22 9.35
N GLU A 126 -24.42 -15.48 8.37
CA GLU A 126 -25.66 -15.88 7.69
C GLU A 126 -25.57 -17.28 7.08
N THR A 127 -24.51 -17.57 6.31
CA THR A 127 -24.31 -18.89 5.70
C THR A 127 -24.11 -19.98 6.74
N LEU A 128 -23.43 -19.64 7.85
CA LEU A 128 -23.21 -20.59 8.94
C LEU A 128 -24.53 -20.96 9.65
N LEU A 129 -25.38 -19.98 9.94
CA LEU A 129 -26.64 -20.16 10.67
C LEU A 129 -27.74 -20.87 9.86
N MET A 130 -27.50 -21.16 8.57
CA MET A 130 -28.41 -21.98 7.77
C MET A 130 -28.26 -23.48 8.07
N ASN A 131 -27.12 -23.88 8.62
CA ASN A 131 -26.79 -25.28 8.87
C ASN A 131 -26.40 -25.47 10.33
N ASP A 132 -26.50 -26.71 10.81
CA ASP A 132 -25.98 -27.07 12.13
C ASP A 132 -24.45 -27.12 12.10
N PHE A 133 -23.83 -26.62 13.17
CA PHE A 133 -22.38 -26.52 13.26
C PHE A 133 -21.87 -26.84 14.65
N LYS A 134 -20.59 -27.21 14.73
CA LYS A 134 -19.91 -27.55 15.97
C LYS A 134 -18.91 -26.46 16.33
N LEU A 135 -19.08 -25.85 17.50
CA LEU A 135 -18.13 -24.87 18.04
C LEU A 135 -17.17 -25.57 18.99
N VAL A 136 -15.87 -25.49 18.71
CA VAL A 136 -14.84 -26.08 19.58
C VAL A 136 -14.08 -24.97 20.30
N ILE A 137 -14.12 -24.99 21.63
CA ILE A 137 -13.42 -24.05 22.51
C ILE A 137 -12.48 -24.85 23.42
N ASN A 138 -11.17 -24.63 23.35
CA ASN A 138 -10.16 -25.24 24.25
C ASN A 138 -10.29 -26.78 24.42
N ALA A 139 -10.76 -27.50 23.39
CA ALA A 139 -11.06 -28.95 23.36
C ALA A 139 -12.46 -29.38 23.84
N ILE A 140 -13.31 -28.47 24.32
CA ILE A 140 -14.74 -28.72 24.51
C ILE A 140 -15.45 -28.52 23.18
N THR A 141 -16.22 -29.51 22.75
CA THR A 141 -17.02 -29.44 21.52
C THR A 141 -18.47 -29.20 21.89
N TYR A 142 -19.03 -28.12 21.38
CA TYR A 142 -20.43 -27.78 21.53
C TYR A 142 -21.15 -27.99 20.21
N ASP A 143 -22.25 -28.73 20.25
CA ASP A 143 -23.11 -28.93 19.09
C ASP A 143 -24.17 -27.84 19.07
N VAL A 144 -24.17 -27.03 18.02
CA VAL A 144 -25.05 -25.86 17.89
C VAL A 144 -26.13 -26.20 16.87
N GLN A 145 -27.31 -26.54 17.38
CA GLN A 145 -28.51 -26.68 16.55
C GLN A 145 -29.04 -25.30 16.21
N CYS A 146 -28.98 -24.96 14.92
CA CYS A 146 -29.55 -23.71 14.45
C CYS A 146 -31.05 -23.92 14.28
N PRO A 147 -31.92 -23.09 14.89
CA PRO A 147 -33.35 -23.21 14.65
C PRO A 147 -33.57 -22.95 13.16
N LYS A 148 -34.02 -24.00 12.45
CA LYS A 148 -34.35 -23.93 11.03
C LYS A 148 -35.36 -22.79 10.88
N LYS A 149 -35.03 -21.77 10.08
CA LYS A 149 -36.00 -20.74 9.72
C LYS A 149 -37.18 -21.45 9.07
N GLU A 150 -38.23 -21.66 9.86
CA GLU A 150 -39.50 -22.17 9.39
C GLU A 150 -39.95 -21.25 8.26
N LYS A 151 -40.36 -21.84 7.13
CA LYS A 151 -40.80 -21.13 5.93
C LYS A 151 -42.08 -20.34 6.25
N LEU A 152 -41.94 -19.19 6.90
CA LEU A 152 -43.04 -18.27 7.13
C LEU A 152 -43.40 -17.64 5.78
N SER A 153 -44.69 -17.78 5.43
CA SER A 153 -45.37 -17.36 4.20
C SER A 153 -44.75 -16.12 3.52
N SER A 154 -44.47 -16.28 2.23
CA SER A 154 -43.80 -15.33 1.32
C SER A 154 -44.42 -13.94 1.19
N GLU A 155 -45.59 -13.70 1.78
CA GLU A 155 -46.33 -12.44 1.63
C GLU A 155 -45.99 -11.43 2.74
N HIS A 156 -46.04 -11.85 4.02
CA HIS A 156 -45.67 -11.02 5.17
C HIS A 156 -44.16 -10.75 5.31
N THR A 157 -43.32 -11.56 4.66
CA THR A 157 -41.87 -11.30 4.60
C THR A 157 -41.55 -10.04 3.81
N THR A 158 -42.28 -9.77 2.72
CA THR A 158 -41.95 -8.67 1.80
C THR A 158 -42.17 -7.29 2.43
N GLU A 159 -43.26 -7.11 3.17
CA GLU A 159 -43.58 -5.83 3.82
C GLU A 159 -42.61 -5.51 4.97
N VAL A 160 -42.31 -6.50 5.81
CA VAL A 160 -41.36 -6.35 6.92
C VAL A 160 -39.93 -6.19 6.40
N GLU A 161 -39.58 -6.83 5.29
CA GLU A 161 -38.30 -6.67 4.61
C GLU A 161 -38.17 -5.29 3.94
N ASN A 162 -39.26 -4.74 3.41
CA ASN A 162 -39.30 -3.38 2.88
C ASN A 162 -39.14 -2.33 4.00
N MET A 163 -39.80 -2.51 5.14
CA MET A 163 -39.59 -1.62 6.30
C MET A 163 -38.16 -1.73 6.85
N LYS A 164 -37.60 -2.94 6.93
CA LYS A 164 -36.21 -3.18 7.34
C LYS A 164 -35.20 -2.58 6.36
N SER A 165 -35.44 -2.68 5.05
CA SER A 165 -34.55 -2.13 4.02
C SER A 165 -34.58 -0.61 4.03
N LEU A 166 -35.73 0.03 4.29
CA LEU A 166 -35.84 1.47 4.48
C LEU A 166 -35.09 1.94 5.73
N VAL A 167 -35.29 1.28 6.88
CA VAL A 167 -34.57 1.62 8.12
C VAL A 167 -33.08 1.35 7.95
N HIS A 168 -32.68 0.28 7.27
CA HIS A 168 -31.28 0.01 6.97
C HIS A 168 -30.69 1.05 6.03
N ARG A 169 -31.43 1.50 5.02
CA ARG A 169 -31.01 2.55 4.09
C ARG A 169 -30.90 3.90 4.79
N LEU A 170 -31.82 4.23 5.69
CA LEU A 170 -31.80 5.44 6.51
C LEU A 170 -30.65 5.40 7.53
N PHE A 171 -30.47 4.28 8.24
CA PHE A 171 -29.35 4.07 9.15
C PHE A 171 -28.02 4.15 8.40
N THR A 172 -27.94 3.53 7.22
CA THR A 172 -26.75 3.60 6.36
C THR A 172 -26.51 5.02 5.89
N ALA A 173 -27.55 5.77 5.48
CA ALA A 173 -27.43 7.17 5.04
C ALA A 173 -27.03 8.12 6.19
N LEU A 174 -27.64 7.98 7.37
CA LEU A 174 -27.33 8.80 8.55
C LEU A 174 -25.95 8.49 9.13
N HIS A 175 -25.53 7.22 9.12
CA HIS A 175 -24.19 6.82 9.58
C HIS A 175 -23.12 6.99 8.49
N LEU A 176 -23.51 7.22 7.23
CA LEU A 176 -22.57 7.43 6.14
C LEU A 176 -21.75 8.68 6.40
N ASP A 177 -22.37 9.79 6.80
CA ASP A 177 -21.67 11.07 6.96
C ASP A 177 -20.58 11.04 8.03
N GLU A 178 -20.82 10.39 9.17
CA GLU A 178 -19.80 10.25 10.22
C GLU A 178 -18.64 9.34 9.79
N ILE A 179 -18.95 8.28 9.03
CA ILE A 179 -17.95 7.37 8.48
C ILE A 179 -17.15 8.04 7.36
N HIS A 180 -17.82 8.81 6.51
CA HIS A 180 -17.21 9.59 5.43
C HIS A 180 -16.28 10.65 6.00
N LYS A 181 -16.73 11.46 6.97
CA LYS A 181 -15.88 12.43 7.65
C LYS A 181 -14.66 11.79 8.29
N LYS A 182 -14.82 10.65 8.98
CA LYS A 182 -13.69 9.90 9.56
C LYS A 182 -12.74 9.34 8.49
N ARG A 183 -13.26 8.87 7.35
CA ARG A 183 -12.43 8.41 6.23
C ARG A 183 -11.69 9.58 5.58
N GLU A 184 -12.36 10.69 5.34
CA GLU A 184 -11.78 11.92 4.80
C GLU A 184 -10.65 12.43 5.68
N HIS A 185 -10.86 12.49 7.00
CA HIS A 185 -9.81 12.89 7.95
C HIS A 185 -8.61 11.94 7.89
N ARG A 186 -8.84 10.62 7.92
CA ARG A 186 -7.74 9.65 7.80
C ARG A 186 -7.02 9.71 6.46
N LEU A 187 -7.71 10.08 5.38
CA LEU A 187 -7.11 10.26 4.06
C LEU A 187 -6.29 11.55 4.02
N LEU A 188 -6.81 12.65 4.57
CA LEU A 188 -6.09 13.93 4.69
C LEU A 188 -4.83 13.78 5.54
N GLU A 189 -4.90 13.12 6.69
CA GLU A 189 -3.73 12.83 7.53
C GLU A 189 -2.66 12.05 6.76
N LYS A 190 -3.06 11.07 5.94
CA LYS A 190 -2.13 10.34 5.08
C LYS A 190 -1.55 11.24 4.00
N ILE A 191 -2.35 12.09 3.36
CA ILE A 191 -1.85 13.04 2.36
C ILE A 191 -0.83 13.99 2.97
N ASP A 192 -1.11 14.55 4.15
CA ASP A 192 -0.19 15.44 4.85
C ASP A 192 1.09 14.72 5.27
N TYR A 193 0.98 13.48 5.76
CA TYR A 193 2.13 12.65 6.07
C TYR A 193 3.00 12.35 4.83
N LEU A 194 2.38 11.95 3.71
CA LEU A 194 3.09 11.70 2.45
C LEU A 194 3.72 12.99 1.90
N LYS A 195 3.02 14.12 1.97
CA LYS A 195 3.53 15.42 1.55
C LYS A 195 4.72 15.86 2.40
N GLY A 196 4.69 15.61 3.71
CA GLY A 196 5.81 15.81 4.61
C GLY A 196 7.03 14.96 4.24
N GLN A 197 6.82 13.71 3.82
CA GLN A 197 7.91 12.85 3.31
C GLN A 197 8.41 13.25 1.90
N LEU A 198 7.58 13.92 1.10
CA LEU A 198 7.95 14.33 -0.24
C LEU A 198 8.87 15.58 -0.24
N GLN A 199 8.72 16.45 0.75
CA GLN A 199 9.53 17.67 0.91
C GLN A 199 11.06 17.43 0.88
N PRO A 200 11.64 16.44 1.59
CA PRO A 200 13.08 16.16 1.50
C PRO A 200 13.49 15.60 0.12
N LEU A 201 12.59 14.91 -0.59
CA LEU A 201 12.86 14.42 -1.94
C LEU A 201 12.86 15.55 -2.96
N GLU A 202 11.95 16.52 -2.84
CA GLU A 202 11.92 17.73 -3.66
C GLU A 202 13.21 18.56 -3.48
N GLN A 203 13.67 18.72 -2.23
CA GLN A 203 14.91 19.44 -1.95
C GLN A 203 16.13 18.73 -2.54
N MET A 204 16.18 17.39 -2.47
CA MET A 204 17.25 16.61 -3.09
C MET A 204 17.22 16.72 -4.62
N LYS A 205 16.03 16.64 -5.23
CA LYS A 205 15.84 16.83 -6.68
C LYS A 205 16.35 18.20 -7.12
N ALA A 206 15.89 19.27 -6.48
CA ALA A 206 16.31 20.64 -6.78
C ALA A 206 17.84 20.82 -6.65
N ARG A 207 18.45 20.18 -5.63
CA ARG A 207 19.90 20.23 -5.44
C ARG A 207 20.68 19.50 -6.55
N ILE A 208 20.18 18.37 -7.03
CA ILE A 208 20.79 17.63 -8.14
C ILE A 208 20.62 18.40 -9.44
N GLU A 209 19.43 18.94 -9.69
CA GLU A 209 19.10 19.74 -10.86
C GLU A 209 20.03 20.96 -10.96
N ALA A 210 20.12 21.78 -9.91
CA ALA A 210 21.02 22.92 -9.86
C ALA A 210 22.50 22.53 -10.08
N ARG A 211 22.96 21.41 -9.51
CA ARG A 211 24.33 20.90 -9.73
C ARG A 211 24.55 20.46 -11.17
N SER A 212 23.54 19.86 -11.80
CA SER A 212 23.61 19.39 -13.17
C SER A 212 23.64 20.55 -14.16
N GLU A 213 22.82 21.59 -13.94
CA GLU A 213 22.78 22.79 -14.77
C GLU A 213 24.13 23.51 -14.81
N VAL A 214 24.77 23.71 -13.65
CA VAL A 214 26.09 24.38 -13.60
C VAL A 214 27.14 23.55 -14.34
N ARG A 215 27.15 22.22 -14.18
CA ARG A 215 28.09 21.34 -14.88
C ARG A 215 27.86 21.32 -16.38
N THR A 216 26.61 21.16 -16.81
CA THR A 216 26.25 21.15 -18.23
C THR A 216 26.54 22.49 -18.86
N ARG A 217 26.19 23.61 -18.21
CA ARG A 217 26.53 24.95 -18.68
C ARG A 217 28.03 25.12 -18.82
N ARG A 218 28.82 24.70 -17.83
CA ARG A 218 30.29 24.77 -17.92
C ARG A 218 30.84 23.96 -19.09
N LEU A 219 30.33 22.74 -19.30
CA LEU A 219 30.72 21.89 -20.42
C LEU A 219 30.29 22.48 -21.78
N LEU A 220 29.10 23.07 -21.87
CA LEU A 220 28.61 23.75 -23.07
C LEU A 220 29.50 24.94 -23.44
N TRP A 221 29.83 25.79 -22.46
CA TRP A 221 30.75 26.92 -22.68
C TRP A 221 32.15 26.46 -23.05
N ALA A 222 32.68 25.41 -22.42
CA ALA A 222 33.97 24.84 -22.77
C ALA A 222 33.98 24.26 -24.20
N GLY A 223 32.92 23.53 -24.58
CA GLY A 223 32.75 23.00 -25.93
C GLY A 223 32.64 24.11 -26.97
N LEU A 224 31.88 25.16 -26.69
CA LEU A 224 31.76 26.33 -27.57
C LEU A 224 33.11 27.04 -27.74
N ALA A 225 33.88 27.20 -26.65
CA ALA A 225 35.22 27.77 -26.71
C ALA A 225 36.16 26.91 -27.55
N LEU A 226 36.15 25.59 -27.38
CA LEU A 226 36.97 24.67 -28.16
C LEU A 226 36.62 24.71 -29.65
N LEU A 227 35.32 24.67 -29.99
CA LEU A 227 34.86 24.78 -31.38
C LEU A 227 35.24 26.13 -32.00
N SER A 228 35.16 27.21 -31.22
CA SER A 228 35.59 28.54 -31.66
C SER A 228 37.08 28.59 -31.97
N VAL A 229 37.92 27.96 -31.13
CA VAL A 229 39.37 27.87 -31.35
C VAL A 229 39.68 26.99 -32.57
N GLN A 230 39.01 25.86 -32.72
CA GLN A 230 39.18 24.98 -33.89
C GLN A 230 38.80 25.68 -35.19
N GLY A 231 37.66 26.37 -35.22
CA GLY A 231 37.22 27.16 -36.37
C GLY A 231 38.19 28.30 -36.69
N GLY A 232 38.67 29.02 -35.67
CA GLY A 232 39.64 30.10 -35.83
C GLY A 232 40.99 29.62 -36.37
N ALA A 233 41.52 28.50 -35.85
CA ALA A 233 42.78 27.92 -36.31
C ALA A 233 42.69 27.46 -37.78
N LEU A 234 41.58 26.84 -38.17
CA LEU A 234 41.32 26.47 -39.56
C LEU A 234 41.22 27.71 -40.46
N ALA A 235 40.48 28.73 -40.05
CA ALA A 235 40.36 29.97 -40.82
C ALA A 235 41.71 30.67 -41.02
N TRP A 236 42.56 30.71 -39.99
CA TRP A 236 43.92 31.27 -40.07
C TRP A 236 44.82 30.47 -41.02
N LEU A 237 44.79 29.13 -40.94
CA LEU A 237 45.50 28.26 -41.87
C LEU A 237 45.01 28.45 -43.31
N THR A 238 43.69 28.51 -43.52
CA THR A 238 43.09 28.77 -44.83
C THR A 238 43.53 30.12 -45.40
N TRP A 239 43.57 31.17 -44.57
CA TRP A 239 44.05 32.48 -44.98
C TRP A 239 45.50 32.45 -45.46
N ILE A 240 46.39 31.80 -44.70
CA ILE A 240 47.80 31.66 -45.07
C ILE A 240 47.94 30.88 -46.37
N ILE A 241 47.30 29.72 -46.48
CA ILE A 241 47.37 28.87 -47.68
C ILE A 241 46.87 29.63 -48.91
N LEU A 242 45.73 30.31 -48.80
CA LEU A 242 45.17 31.11 -49.89
C LEU A 242 46.13 32.24 -50.31
N THR A 243 46.72 32.94 -49.33
CA THR A 243 47.70 34.00 -49.59
C THR A 243 48.94 33.46 -50.32
N GLN A 244 49.43 32.27 -49.93
CA GLN A 244 50.57 31.64 -50.59
C GLN A 244 50.20 31.19 -52.02
N LEU A 245 49.02 30.59 -52.21
CA LEU A 245 48.54 30.18 -53.53
C LEU A 245 48.39 31.38 -54.48
N LEU A 246 47.81 32.48 -53.99
CA LEU A 246 47.67 33.72 -54.74
C LEU A 246 49.03 34.32 -55.10
N ARG A 247 49.99 34.32 -54.17
CA ARG A 247 51.36 34.80 -54.41
C ARG A 247 52.05 33.98 -55.51
N VAL A 248 51.94 32.65 -55.47
CA VAL A 248 52.51 31.76 -56.50
C VAL A 248 51.83 31.96 -57.86
N GLY A 249 50.51 32.09 -57.90
CA GLY A 249 49.77 32.37 -59.14
C GLY A 249 50.14 33.73 -59.76
N ASN A 250 50.26 34.78 -58.93
CA ASN A 250 50.71 36.09 -59.37
C ASN A 250 52.17 36.06 -59.88
N PHE A 251 53.04 35.30 -59.23
CA PHE A 251 54.40 35.10 -59.72
C PHE A 251 54.42 34.43 -61.10
N PHE A 252 53.63 33.38 -61.30
CA PHE A 252 53.55 32.69 -62.59
C PHE A 252 52.99 33.58 -63.71
N THR A 253 51.91 34.33 -63.45
CA THR A 253 51.35 35.27 -64.44
C THR A 253 52.30 36.43 -64.76
N SER A 254 53.07 36.90 -63.79
CA SER A 254 54.12 37.90 -64.03
C SER A 254 55.28 37.31 -64.84
N PHE A 255 55.66 36.07 -64.56
CA PHE A 255 56.71 35.35 -65.30
C PHE A 255 56.31 35.12 -66.76
N THR A 256 55.10 34.62 -67.02
CA THR A 256 54.60 34.43 -68.39
C THR A 256 54.46 35.75 -69.13
N ARG A 257 53.95 36.81 -68.48
CA ARG A 257 53.90 38.16 -69.07
C ARG A 257 55.29 38.67 -69.45
N ASN A 258 56.28 38.48 -68.57
CA ASN A 258 57.66 38.90 -68.85
C ASN A 258 58.28 38.08 -70.00
N GLN A 259 58.01 36.78 -70.04
CA GLN A 259 58.47 35.91 -71.13
C GLN A 259 57.81 36.27 -72.47
N SER A 260 56.50 36.50 -72.51
CA SER A 260 55.79 36.95 -73.71
C SER A 260 56.29 38.31 -74.20
N ASN A 261 56.52 39.27 -73.31
CA ASN A 261 57.09 40.56 -73.67
C ASN A 261 58.52 40.43 -74.22
N SER A 262 59.34 39.55 -73.61
CA SER A 262 60.69 39.25 -74.11
C SER A 262 60.64 38.63 -75.52
N ILE A 263 59.77 37.63 -75.74
CA ILE A 263 59.59 37.01 -77.07
C ILE A 263 59.10 38.04 -78.11
N LEU A 264 58.15 38.91 -77.76
CA LEU A 264 57.68 39.99 -78.64
C LEU A 264 58.80 40.98 -78.97
N MET A 265 59.65 41.33 -78.00
CA MET A 265 60.78 42.24 -78.21
C MET A 265 61.84 41.62 -79.14
N TRP A 266 62.13 40.32 -78.97
CA TRP A 266 62.99 39.57 -79.89
C TRP A 266 62.37 39.50 -81.30
N CYS A 267 61.06 39.25 -81.42
CA CYS A 267 60.38 39.19 -82.71
C CYS A 267 60.41 40.55 -83.45
N ASN A 268 60.19 41.66 -82.75
CA ASN A 268 60.28 43.01 -83.33
C ASN A 268 61.71 43.46 -83.69
N THR A 269 62.74 42.87 -83.10
CA THR A 269 64.15 43.22 -83.39
C THR A 269 64.72 42.41 -84.56
N THR A 270 64.09 41.28 -84.91
CA THR A 270 64.59 40.34 -85.94
C THR A 270 63.79 40.38 -87.25
N SER A 271 62.83 41.31 -87.39
CA SER A 271 62.12 41.62 -88.63
C SER A 271 62.58 42.96 -89.20
#